data_AF-A0A417PCC3-F1
#
_entry.id   AF-A0A417PCC3-F1
#
_cell.length_a   1.000
_cell.length_b   1.000
_cell.length_c   1.000
_cell.angle_alpha   90.00
_cell.angle_beta   90.00
_cell.angle_gamma   90.00
#
_symmetry.space_group_name_H-M   'P 1'
#
loop_
_entity.id
_entity.type
_entity.pdbx_description
1 polymer ?
#
loop_
_entity_poly.entity_id
_entity_poly.type
_entity_poly.pdbx_seq_one_letter_code
_entity_poly.pdbx_strand_id
1 'polypeptide(L)'
;MAALAWLYYDSVLAVPFLLPLLIVWHREWEQSRMEKEKEQFRMQFREWILLLSSSLTAGYSVENAFGQSLRELGLMFPGGGAMLEALQEMVLRAENNQRPEQLLKDLAEKHPLEEVESFVEVFCTARTSGGSLNAIIRQTAGQMAQVMDTRREIRTFLAAKVYEQRIMMVMPAGVLFYIRMGSGEFVEALYHNLSGVLIMTVCLIVYAGACVMGRRMVQFEV
;
A
#
# COMPACT_ATOMS: atom_id res chain seq x y z
N MET A 1 14.90 10.76 17.97
CA MET A 1 14.53 12.08 17.42
C MET A 1 14.91 13.25 18.34
N ALA A 2 14.93 13.10 19.67
CA ALA A 2 15.45 14.13 20.60
C ALA A 2 16.95 14.45 20.41
N ALA A 3 17.75 13.44 20.02
CA ALA A 3 19.19 13.63 19.79
C ALA A 3 19.52 14.49 18.56
N LEU A 4 18.71 14.44 17.49
CA LEU A 4 18.93 15.26 16.28
C LEU A 4 18.56 16.73 16.52
N ALA A 5 17.59 16.99 17.40
CA ALA A 5 17.22 18.33 17.82
C ALA A 5 18.29 18.96 18.74
N TRP A 6 18.85 18.17 19.66
CA TRP A 6 19.91 18.61 20.56
C TRP A 6 21.25 18.85 19.84
N LEU A 7 21.49 18.12 18.74
CA LEU A 7 22.74 18.21 18.01
C LEU A 7 22.82 19.39 17.03
N TYR A 8 21.68 19.91 16.58
CA TYR A 8 21.70 20.94 15.55
C TYR A 8 21.78 22.35 16.14
N TYR A 9 20.98 22.73 17.14
CA TYR A 9 20.91 24.14 17.52
C TYR A 9 20.35 24.42 18.93
N ASP A 10 21.14 25.14 19.73
CA ASP A 10 20.74 25.81 20.97
C ASP A 10 19.89 27.07 20.68
N SER A 11 18.93 26.98 19.74
CA SER A 11 18.00 28.09 19.46
C SER A 11 16.68 27.65 18.82
N VAL A 12 15.62 28.33 19.27
CA VAL A 12 14.18 28.06 19.13
C VAL A 12 13.64 28.17 17.67
N LEU A 13 14.48 28.49 16.69
CA LEU A 13 14.10 28.73 15.29
C LEU A 13 13.86 27.45 14.45
N ALA A 14 14.18 26.26 14.95
CA ALA A 14 13.95 24.99 14.25
C ALA A 14 12.50 24.46 14.32
N VAL A 15 11.69 24.99 15.24
CA VAL A 15 10.32 24.53 15.53
C VAL A 15 9.34 24.72 14.35
N PRO A 16 9.29 25.88 13.65
CA PRO A 16 8.38 26.04 12.51
C PRO A 16 8.76 25.19 11.29
N PHE A 17 10.03 24.81 11.15
CA PHE A 17 10.51 23.99 10.03
C PHE A 17 10.30 22.47 10.26
N LEU A 18 10.25 22.04 11.52
CA LEU A 18 9.96 20.66 11.92
C LEU A 18 8.45 20.34 11.95
N LEU A 19 7.59 21.33 12.13
CA LEU A 19 6.13 21.18 12.14
C LEU A 19 5.54 20.57 10.84
N PRO A 20 5.91 21.01 9.62
CA PRO A 20 5.42 20.35 8.40
C PRO A 20 5.95 18.92 8.26
N LEU A 21 7.15 18.63 8.77
CA LEU A 21 7.70 17.27 8.80
C LEU A 21 6.89 16.35 9.72
N LEU A 22 6.49 16.83 10.91
CA LEU A 22 5.71 16.08 11.89
C LEU A 22 4.27 15.81 11.43
N ILE A 23 3.60 16.82 10.86
CA ILE A 23 2.21 16.68 10.37
C ILE A 23 2.15 15.68 9.21
N VAL A 24 3.14 15.70 8.32
CA VAL A 24 3.24 14.74 7.20
C VAL A 24 3.57 13.33 7.71
N TRP A 25 4.47 13.18 8.69
CA TRP A 25 4.82 11.87 9.24
C TRP A 25 3.63 11.21 9.96
N HIS A 26 2.80 12.01 10.64
CA HIS A 26 1.58 11.52 11.27
C HIS A 26 0.53 11.09 10.22
N ARG A 27 0.37 11.89 9.15
CA ARG A 27 -0.57 11.60 8.07
C ARG A 27 -0.19 10.35 7.25
N GLU A 28 1.12 10.12 7.05
CA GLU A 28 1.64 8.91 6.40
C GLU A 28 1.39 7.64 7.22
N TRP A 29 1.44 7.71 8.55
CA TRP A 29 1.20 6.56 9.42
C TRP A 29 -0.24 6.05 9.34
N GLU A 30 -1.20 6.98 9.30
CA GLU A 30 -2.63 6.64 9.14
C GLU A 30 -2.92 6.08 7.75
N GLN A 31 -2.39 6.69 6.69
CA GLN A 31 -2.57 6.18 5.32
C GLN A 31 -1.92 4.81 5.13
N SER A 32 -0.75 4.58 5.73
CA SER A 32 -0.06 3.28 5.67
C SER A 32 -0.84 2.14 6.32
N ARG A 33 -1.73 2.44 7.29
CA ARG A 33 -2.58 1.43 7.93
C ARG A 33 -3.72 1.01 7.00
N MET A 34 -4.41 1.98 6.41
CA MET A 34 -5.49 1.73 5.45
C MET A 34 -4.99 1.00 4.20
N GLU A 35 -3.81 1.38 3.69
CA GLU A 35 -3.23 0.76 2.50
C GLU A 35 -2.86 -0.71 2.77
N LYS A 36 -2.36 -1.02 3.97
CA LYS A 36 -2.07 -2.40 4.38
C LYS A 36 -3.31 -3.27 4.47
N GLU A 37 -4.41 -2.73 5.00
CA GLU A 37 -5.69 -3.45 5.07
C GLU A 37 -6.25 -3.72 3.66
N LYS A 38 -6.22 -2.73 2.77
CA LYS A 38 -6.59 -2.91 1.36
C LYS A 38 -5.71 -3.95 0.68
N GLU A 39 -4.42 -3.95 0.96
CA GLU A 39 -3.50 -4.93 0.36
C GLU A 39 -3.75 -6.34 0.87
N GLN A 40 -4.01 -6.50 2.17
CA GLN A 40 -4.43 -7.78 2.73
C GLN A 40 -5.75 -8.27 2.10
N PHE A 41 -6.72 -7.37 1.93
CA PHE A 41 -7.97 -7.70 1.24
C PHE A 41 -7.71 -8.15 -0.20
N ARG A 42 -6.91 -7.41 -0.98
CA ARG A 42 -6.55 -7.79 -2.36
C ARG A 42 -5.88 -9.15 -2.43
N MET A 43 -4.94 -9.44 -1.52
CA MET A 43 -4.30 -10.76 -1.47
C MET A 43 -5.30 -11.89 -1.18
N GLN A 44 -6.18 -11.71 -0.20
CA GLN A 44 -7.21 -12.69 0.13
C GLN A 44 -8.22 -12.87 -1.02
N PHE A 45 -8.61 -11.77 -1.68
CA PHE A 45 -9.47 -11.80 -2.86
C PHE A 45 -8.84 -12.57 -4.01
N ARG A 46 -7.55 -12.34 -4.30
CA ARG A 46 -6.79 -13.09 -5.32
C ARG A 46 -6.81 -14.60 -5.06
N GLU A 47 -6.51 -15.03 -3.84
CA GLU A 47 -6.53 -16.46 -3.52
C GLU A 47 -7.95 -17.01 -3.66
N TRP A 48 -8.94 -16.27 -3.16
CA TRP A 48 -10.34 -16.67 -3.25
C TRP A 48 -10.84 -16.87 -4.68
N ILE A 49 -10.56 -15.97 -5.63
CA ILE A 49 -11.00 -16.13 -7.04
C ILE A 49 -10.39 -17.38 -7.68
N LEU A 50 -9.16 -17.76 -7.31
CA LEU A 50 -8.50 -18.98 -7.80
C LEU A 50 -9.16 -20.23 -7.22
N LEU A 51 -9.45 -20.24 -5.91
CA LEU A 51 -10.16 -21.33 -5.23
C LEU A 51 -11.58 -21.50 -5.76
N LEU A 52 -12.28 -20.39 -6.01
CA LEU A 52 -13.61 -20.36 -6.60
C LEU A 52 -13.59 -20.93 -8.02
N SER A 53 -12.66 -20.47 -8.87
CA SER A 53 -12.47 -20.98 -10.22
C SER A 53 -12.18 -22.49 -10.24
N SER A 54 -11.33 -22.96 -9.33
CA SER A 54 -11.01 -24.38 -9.17
C SER A 54 -12.26 -25.19 -8.81
N SER A 55 -13.03 -24.71 -7.83
CA SER A 55 -14.29 -25.34 -7.40
C SER A 55 -15.33 -25.39 -8.52
N LEU A 56 -15.50 -24.30 -9.26
CA LEU A 56 -16.43 -24.27 -10.41
C LEU A 56 -15.99 -25.22 -11.52
N THR A 57 -14.68 -25.33 -11.78
CA THR A 57 -14.13 -26.25 -12.78
C THR A 57 -14.31 -27.72 -12.37
N ALA A 58 -14.30 -28.01 -11.06
CA ALA A 58 -14.59 -29.34 -10.52
C ALA A 58 -16.10 -29.72 -10.60
N GLY A 59 -16.95 -28.84 -11.13
CA GLY A 59 -18.37 -29.12 -11.38
C GLY A 59 -19.28 -28.80 -10.20
N TYR A 60 -18.77 -28.11 -9.17
CA TYR A 60 -19.63 -27.60 -8.09
C TYR A 60 -20.59 -26.52 -8.61
N SER A 61 -21.79 -26.45 -8.01
CA SER A 61 -22.66 -25.28 -8.20
C SER A 61 -21.99 -24.03 -7.62
N VAL A 62 -22.43 -22.84 -8.02
CA VAL A 62 -21.84 -21.58 -7.57
C VAL A 62 -21.93 -21.42 -6.05
N GLU A 63 -23.06 -21.81 -5.48
CA GLU A 63 -23.34 -21.73 -4.05
C GLU A 63 -22.41 -22.66 -3.27
N ASN A 64 -22.25 -23.90 -3.75
CA ASN A 64 -21.31 -24.86 -3.18
C ASN A 64 -19.85 -24.42 -3.37
N ALA A 65 -19.52 -23.80 -4.51
CA ALA A 65 -18.19 -23.30 -4.79
C ALA A 65 -17.82 -22.12 -3.87
N PHE A 66 -18.78 -21.26 -3.49
CA PHE A 66 -18.56 -20.25 -2.45
C PHE A 66 -18.28 -20.89 -1.08
N GLY A 67 -19.07 -21.88 -0.67
CA GLY A 67 -18.84 -22.60 0.59
C GLY A 67 -17.49 -23.32 0.64
N GLN A 68 -17.11 -24.00 -0.45
CA GLN A 68 -15.84 -24.71 -0.56
C GLN A 68 -14.65 -23.75 -0.58
N SER A 69 -14.71 -22.71 -1.40
CA SER A 69 -13.64 -21.69 -1.48
C SER A 69 -13.48 -20.92 -0.16
N LEU A 70 -14.56 -20.67 0.59
CA LEU A 70 -14.49 -20.09 1.93
C LEU A 70 -13.71 -20.97 2.91
N ARG A 71 -14.00 -22.29 2.94
CA ARG A 71 -13.29 -23.23 3.80
C ARG A 71 -11.81 -23.27 3.47
N GLU A 72 -11.45 -23.37 2.19
CA GLU A 72 -10.06 -23.42 1.74
C GLU A 72 -9.33 -22.10 2.04
N LEU A 73 -9.98 -20.95 1.83
CA LEU A 73 -9.42 -19.64 2.16
C LEU A 73 -9.18 -19.49 3.67
N GLY A 74 -10.10 -19.97 4.51
CA GLY A 74 -9.96 -19.95 5.98
C GLY A 74 -8.79 -20.79 6.48
N LEU A 75 -8.45 -21.90 5.78
CA LEU A 75 -7.27 -22.69 6.09
C LEU A 75 -5.96 -21.97 5.70
N MET A 76 -5.96 -21.20 4.62
CA MET A 76 -4.81 -20.39 4.20
C MET A 76 -4.59 -19.17 5.10
N PHE A 77 -5.66 -18.58 5.61
CA PHE A 77 -5.62 -17.36 6.42
C PHE A 77 -6.31 -17.55 7.79
N PRO A 78 -5.72 -18.34 8.72
CA PRO A 78 -6.31 -18.59 10.02
C PRO A 78 -6.39 -17.33 10.92
N GLY A 79 -5.60 -16.30 10.60
CA GLY A 79 -5.66 -14.99 11.27
C GLY A 79 -6.87 -14.14 10.91
N GLY A 80 -7.74 -14.61 10.02
CA GLY A 80 -8.91 -13.88 9.56
C GLY A 80 -8.59 -12.76 8.58
N GLY A 81 -9.53 -11.84 8.42
CA GLY A 81 -9.40 -10.66 7.57
C GLY A 81 -10.74 -10.21 7.02
N ALA A 82 -10.79 -8.95 6.59
CA ALA A 82 -12.03 -8.33 6.11
C ALA A 82 -12.65 -9.08 4.91
N MET A 83 -11.84 -9.69 4.04
CA MET A 83 -12.35 -10.50 2.93
C MET A 83 -12.94 -11.82 3.41
N LEU A 84 -12.31 -12.48 4.39
CA LEU A 84 -12.84 -13.74 4.95
C LEU A 84 -14.18 -13.50 5.64
N GLU A 85 -14.31 -12.42 6.41
CA GLU A 85 -15.57 -12.02 7.06
C GLU A 85 -16.66 -11.68 6.03
N ALA A 86 -16.32 -10.90 5.00
CA ALA A 86 -17.24 -10.59 3.91
C ALA A 86 -17.70 -11.86 3.17
N LEU A 87 -16.80 -12.82 2.96
CA LEU A 87 -17.12 -14.09 2.32
C LEU A 87 -17.98 -15.00 3.20
N GLN A 88 -17.78 -15.01 4.52
CA GLN A 88 -18.65 -15.71 5.46
C GLN A 88 -20.07 -15.15 5.43
N GLU A 89 -20.21 -13.83 5.47
CA GLU A 89 -21.51 -13.15 5.34
C GLU A 89 -22.17 -13.52 4.00
N MET A 90 -21.38 -13.57 2.93
CA MET A 90 -21.85 -13.91 1.59
C MET A 90 -22.36 -15.35 1.50
N VAL A 91 -21.64 -16.33 2.04
CA VAL A 91 -22.05 -17.74 2.06
C VAL A 91 -23.32 -17.94 2.88
N LEU A 92 -23.42 -17.30 4.05
CA LEU A 92 -24.63 -17.37 4.88
C LEU A 92 -25.86 -16.82 4.15
N ARG A 93 -25.69 -15.77 3.34
CA ARG A 93 -26.77 -15.22 2.51
C ARG A 93 -27.07 -16.09 1.28
N ALA A 94 -26.08 -16.74 0.71
CA ALA A 94 -26.26 -17.70 -0.38
C ALA A 94 -27.12 -18.90 0.06
N GLU A 95 -26.92 -19.38 1.29
CA GLU A 95 -27.77 -20.43 1.90
C GLU A 95 -29.24 -19.99 2.05
N ASN A 96 -29.49 -18.69 2.20
CA ASN A 96 -30.84 -18.10 2.23
C ASN A 96 -31.44 -17.85 0.83
N ASN A 97 -31.00 -18.59 -0.20
CA ASN A 97 -31.46 -18.49 -1.58
C ASN A 97 -31.34 -17.08 -2.20
N GLN A 98 -30.42 -16.25 -1.71
CA GLN A 98 -30.10 -15.00 -2.41
C GLN A 98 -29.30 -15.29 -3.67
N ARG A 99 -29.53 -14.47 -4.71
CA ARG A 99 -28.88 -14.63 -6.01
C ARG A 99 -27.37 -14.35 -5.89
N PRO A 100 -26.48 -15.25 -6.34
CA PRO A 100 -25.03 -15.03 -6.32
C PRO A 100 -24.58 -13.70 -6.95
N GLU A 101 -25.30 -13.23 -7.96
CA GLU A 101 -25.03 -11.96 -8.64
C GLU A 101 -25.30 -10.75 -7.74
N GLN A 102 -26.32 -10.83 -6.87
CA GLN A 102 -26.60 -9.76 -5.90
C GLN A 102 -25.55 -9.76 -4.79
N LEU A 103 -25.17 -10.93 -4.31
CA LEU A 103 -24.15 -11.10 -3.27
C LEU A 103 -22.79 -10.52 -3.68
N LEU A 104 -22.38 -10.78 -4.92
CA LEU A 104 -21.14 -10.23 -5.47
C LEU A 104 -21.23 -8.72 -5.69
N LYS A 105 -22.40 -8.19 -6.10
CA LYS A 105 -22.60 -6.74 -6.22
C LYS A 105 -22.51 -6.03 -4.86
N ASP A 106 -23.12 -6.59 -3.82
CA ASP A 106 -23.01 -6.09 -2.45
C ASP A 106 -21.54 -6.08 -1.97
N LEU A 107 -20.75 -7.10 -2.36
CA LEU A 107 -19.32 -7.16 -2.06
C LEU A 107 -18.55 -6.01 -2.74
N ALA A 108 -18.81 -5.74 -4.02
CA ALA A 108 -18.20 -4.63 -4.75
C ALA A 108 -18.61 -3.25 -4.18
N GLU A 109 -19.85 -3.10 -3.74
CA GLU A 109 -20.33 -1.86 -3.13
C GLU A 109 -19.69 -1.60 -1.75
N LYS A 110 -19.52 -2.64 -0.93
CA LYS A 110 -18.81 -2.56 0.36
C LYS A 110 -17.30 -2.35 0.21
N HIS A 111 -16.71 -2.93 -0.84
CA HIS A 111 -15.27 -2.88 -1.12
C HIS A 111 -15.02 -2.42 -2.56
N PRO A 112 -15.05 -1.10 -2.83
CA PRO A 112 -14.88 -0.53 -4.17
C PRO A 112 -13.41 -0.59 -4.61
N LEU A 113 -12.96 -1.79 -4.92
CA LEU A 113 -11.65 -2.08 -5.51
C LEU A 113 -11.86 -2.45 -6.98
N GLU A 114 -11.03 -1.88 -7.85
CA GLU A 114 -11.06 -2.10 -9.31
C GLU A 114 -11.07 -3.60 -9.66
N GLU A 115 -10.30 -4.40 -8.92
CA GLU A 115 -10.24 -5.85 -9.09
C GLU A 115 -11.55 -6.55 -8.70
N VAL A 116 -12.25 -6.09 -7.67
CA VAL A 116 -13.53 -6.67 -7.26
C VAL A 116 -14.59 -6.31 -8.30
N GLU A 117 -14.72 -5.04 -8.66
CA GLU A 117 -15.71 -4.56 -9.63
C GLU A 117 -15.58 -5.28 -10.98
N SER A 118 -14.36 -5.39 -11.52
CA SER A 118 -14.09 -6.09 -12.77
C SER A 118 -14.50 -7.57 -12.71
N PHE A 119 -14.24 -8.24 -11.60
CA PHE A 119 -14.63 -9.65 -11.44
C PHE A 119 -16.14 -9.81 -11.41
N VAL A 120 -16.84 -8.97 -10.65
CA VAL A 120 -18.30 -9.01 -10.50
C VAL A 120 -19.00 -8.75 -11.83
N GLU A 121 -18.51 -7.79 -12.61
CA GLU A 121 -19.04 -7.48 -13.93
C GLU A 121 -18.90 -8.67 -14.89
N VAL A 122 -17.71 -9.28 -14.95
CA VAL A 122 -17.48 -10.46 -15.79
C VAL A 122 -18.32 -11.63 -15.32
N PHE A 123 -18.44 -11.86 -14.01
CA PHE A 123 -19.27 -12.93 -13.46
C PHE A 123 -20.74 -12.78 -13.83
N CYS A 124 -21.32 -11.59 -13.63
CA CYS A 124 -22.71 -11.31 -13.96
C CYS A 124 -22.98 -11.47 -15.47
N THR A 125 -22.05 -11.02 -16.30
CA THR A 125 -22.12 -11.13 -17.76
C THR A 125 -22.02 -12.57 -18.22
N ALA A 126 -21.10 -13.34 -17.66
CA ALA A 126 -20.93 -14.77 -17.97
C ALA A 126 -22.17 -15.58 -17.59
N ARG A 127 -22.79 -15.27 -16.45
CA ARG A 127 -24.01 -15.95 -16.00
C ARG A 127 -25.24 -15.61 -16.83
N THR A 128 -25.35 -14.35 -17.28
CA THR A 128 -26.48 -13.89 -18.12
C THR A 128 -26.37 -14.40 -19.55
N SER A 129 -25.15 -14.52 -20.09
CA SER A 129 -24.91 -14.97 -21.47
C SER A 129 -25.10 -16.47 -21.68
N GLY A 130 -25.25 -17.27 -20.61
CA GLY A 130 -25.51 -18.71 -20.70
C GLY A 130 -24.35 -19.54 -21.29
N GLY A 131 -23.19 -18.92 -21.52
CA GLY A 131 -21.97 -19.60 -21.95
C GLY A 131 -21.40 -20.53 -20.87
N SER A 132 -20.24 -21.12 -21.14
CA SER A 132 -19.52 -21.89 -20.13
C SER A 132 -18.98 -20.97 -19.04
N LEU A 133 -19.81 -20.69 -18.04
CA LEU A 133 -19.46 -19.90 -16.85
C LEU A 133 -18.13 -20.38 -16.26
N ASN A 134 -17.96 -21.70 -16.13
CA ASN A 134 -16.75 -22.31 -15.59
C ASN A 134 -15.50 -21.95 -16.42
N ALA A 135 -15.59 -21.97 -17.74
CA ALA A 135 -14.45 -21.61 -18.61
C ALA A 135 -14.13 -20.12 -18.53
N ILE A 136 -15.14 -19.26 -18.54
CA ILE A 136 -14.97 -17.80 -18.48
C ILE A 136 -14.37 -17.41 -17.13
N ILE A 137 -14.96 -17.88 -16.03
CA ILE A 137 -14.47 -17.58 -14.68
C ILE A 137 -13.05 -18.11 -14.48
N ARG A 138 -12.71 -19.30 -14.99
CA ARG A 138 -11.34 -19.82 -14.89
C ARG A 138 -10.32 -18.95 -15.61
N GLN A 139 -10.64 -18.52 -16.82
CA GLN A 139 -9.76 -17.65 -17.60
C GLN A 139 -9.62 -16.28 -16.95
N THR A 140 -10.72 -15.67 -16.54
CA THR A 140 -10.72 -14.33 -15.92
C THR A 140 -10.04 -14.36 -14.56
N ALA A 141 -10.32 -15.33 -13.69
CA ALA A 141 -9.67 -15.45 -12.39
C ALA A 141 -8.15 -15.61 -12.53
N GLY A 142 -7.69 -16.42 -13.49
CA GLY A 142 -6.26 -16.58 -13.78
C GLY A 142 -5.61 -15.29 -14.30
N GLN A 143 -6.25 -14.61 -15.26
CA GLN A 143 -5.75 -13.34 -15.80
C GLN A 143 -5.69 -12.25 -14.72
N MET A 144 -6.73 -12.13 -13.91
CA MET A 144 -6.78 -11.16 -12.81
C MET A 144 -5.73 -11.46 -11.75
N ALA A 145 -5.56 -12.72 -11.35
CA ALA A 145 -4.53 -13.10 -10.40
C ALA A 145 -3.12 -12.74 -10.92
N GLN A 146 -2.85 -12.95 -12.20
CA GLN A 146 -1.59 -12.55 -12.82
C GLN A 146 -1.41 -11.03 -12.84
N VAL A 147 -2.44 -10.25 -13.17
CA VAL A 147 -2.40 -8.78 -13.10
C VAL A 147 -2.12 -8.30 -11.68
N MET A 148 -2.74 -8.93 -10.67
CA MET A 148 -2.53 -8.61 -9.26
C MET A 148 -1.10 -8.95 -8.80
N ASP A 149 -0.55 -10.09 -9.24
CA ASP A 149 0.83 -10.48 -8.95
C ASP A 149 1.84 -9.51 -9.56
N THR A 150 1.65 -9.15 -10.83
CA THR A 150 2.50 -8.15 -11.50
C THR A 150 2.40 -6.79 -10.81
N ARG A 151 1.21 -6.32 -10.42
CA ARG A 151 1.04 -5.08 -9.65
C ARG A 151 1.78 -5.14 -8.31
N ARG A 152 1.71 -6.27 -7.60
CA ARG A 152 2.42 -6.50 -6.34
C ARG A 152 3.94 -6.51 -6.52
N GLU A 153 4.43 -7.14 -7.59
CA GLU A 153 5.85 -7.16 -7.94
C GLU A 153 6.36 -5.75 -8.25
N ILE A 154 5.63 -4.99 -9.09
CA ILE A 154 5.95 -3.58 -9.40
C ILE A 154 6.04 -2.75 -8.12
N ARG A 155 5.07 -2.88 -7.20
CA ARG A 155 5.11 -2.16 -5.92
C ARG A 155 6.30 -2.55 -5.05
N THR A 156 6.71 -3.83 -5.08
CA THR A 156 7.88 -4.30 -4.33
C THR A 156 9.17 -3.71 -4.92
N PHE A 157 9.29 -3.67 -6.25
CA PHE A 157 10.39 -3.00 -6.93
C PHE A 157 10.42 -1.49 -6.65
N LEU A 158 9.25 -0.85 -6.69
CA LEU A 158 9.13 0.58 -6.40
C LEU A 158 9.47 0.88 -4.93
N ALA A 159 9.05 0.04 -3.99
CA ALA A 159 9.39 0.18 -2.58
C ALA A 159 10.91 0.20 -2.37
N ALA A 160 11.66 -0.68 -3.05
CA ALA A 160 13.12 -0.67 -3.01
C ALA A 160 13.72 0.66 -3.50
N LYS A 161 13.16 1.23 -4.58
CA LYS A 161 13.58 2.55 -5.11
C LYS A 161 13.25 3.71 -4.16
N VAL A 162 12.09 3.66 -3.51
CA VAL A 162 11.71 4.63 -2.47
C VAL A 162 12.65 4.54 -1.27
N TYR A 163 13.07 3.33 -0.87
CA TYR A 163 14.08 3.15 0.19
C TYR A 163 15.44 3.74 -0.18
N GLU A 164 15.94 3.49 -1.40
CA GLU A 164 17.17 4.10 -1.91
C GLU A 164 17.10 5.63 -1.85
N GLN A 165 15.98 6.20 -2.31
CA GLN A 165 15.77 7.65 -2.28
C GLN A 165 15.71 8.21 -0.85
N ARG A 166 15.08 7.48 0.08
CA ARG A 166 15.04 7.86 1.50
C ARG A 166 16.44 7.84 2.12
N ILE A 167 17.27 6.86 1.76
CA ILE A 167 18.68 6.79 2.18
C ILE A 167 19.47 7.98 1.61
N MET A 168 19.31 8.30 0.32
CA MET A 168 19.96 9.45 -0.31
C MET A 168 19.53 10.79 0.31
N MET A 169 18.29 10.92 0.79
CA MET A 169 17.87 12.10 1.56
C MET A 169 18.59 12.19 2.91
N VAL A 170 18.80 11.08 3.62
CA VAL A 170 19.39 11.07 4.98
C VAL A 170 20.92 11.14 4.96
N MET A 171 21.57 10.66 3.89
CA MET A 171 23.03 10.57 3.77
C MET A 171 23.76 11.92 3.98
N PRO A 172 23.35 13.06 3.39
CA PRO A 172 24.01 14.35 3.60
C PRO A 172 23.99 14.80 5.06
N ALA A 173 22.88 14.55 5.78
CA ALA A 173 22.77 14.87 7.20
C ALA A 173 23.69 13.97 8.05
N GLY A 174 23.81 12.68 7.71
CA GLY A 174 24.72 11.75 8.38
C GLY A 174 26.19 12.10 8.17
N VAL A 175 26.58 12.49 6.96
CA VAL A 175 27.95 12.94 6.63
C VAL A 175 28.28 14.25 7.35
N LEU A 176 27.35 15.22 7.36
CA LEU A 176 27.49 16.46 8.14
C LEU A 176 27.67 16.19 9.63
N PHE A 177 26.93 15.23 10.19
CA PHE A 177 27.07 14.83 11.58
C PHE A 177 28.45 14.21 11.88
N TYR A 178 28.91 13.31 11.01
CA TYR A 178 30.21 12.66 11.13
C TYR A 178 31.36 13.68 11.11
N ILE A 179 31.32 14.64 10.19
CA ILE A 179 32.33 15.71 10.10
C ILE A 179 32.33 16.57 11.36
N ARG A 180 31.15 16.91 11.90
CA ARG A 180 31.04 17.70 13.16
C ARG A 180 31.68 16.99 14.36
N MET A 181 31.62 15.65 14.41
CA MET A 181 32.21 14.87 15.50
C MET A 181 33.73 14.66 15.33
N GLY A 182 34.23 14.64 14.09
CA GLY A 182 35.65 14.43 13.77
C GLY A 182 36.50 15.70 13.70
N SER A 183 35.94 16.84 13.29
CA SER A 183 36.67 18.12 13.11
C SER A 183 35.82 19.33 13.50
N GLY A 184 35.59 19.49 14.80
CA GLY A 184 34.84 20.63 15.37
C GLY A 184 35.41 22.00 14.97
N GLU A 185 36.74 22.16 14.89
CA GLU A 185 37.38 23.46 14.63
C GLU A 185 37.17 24.01 13.21
N PHE A 186 37.04 23.16 12.19
CA PHE A 186 36.76 23.61 10.81
C PHE A 186 35.30 24.05 10.62
N VAL A 187 34.41 23.44 11.38
CA VAL A 187 32.98 23.76 11.36
C VAL A 187 32.75 25.04 12.17
N GLU A 188 33.30 25.16 13.38
CA GLU A 188 33.19 26.39 14.19
C GLU A 188 33.75 27.65 13.51
N ALA A 189 34.89 27.56 12.81
CA ALA A 189 35.45 28.67 12.04
C ALA A 189 34.53 29.17 10.91
N LEU A 190 33.67 28.29 10.37
CA LEU A 190 32.66 28.64 9.37
C LEU A 190 31.39 29.20 10.02
N TYR A 191 30.98 28.72 11.21
CA TYR A 191 29.76 29.16 11.90
C TYR A 191 29.88 30.53 12.59
N HIS A 192 31.09 31.01 12.90
CA HIS A 192 31.28 32.28 13.61
C HIS A 192 31.23 33.54 12.72
N ASN A 193 31.20 33.38 11.39
CA ASN A 193 31.23 34.49 10.42
C ASN A 193 29.87 34.71 9.74
N LEU A 194 29.49 35.97 9.52
CA LEU A 194 28.23 36.37 8.82
C LEU A 194 28.11 35.71 7.43
N SER A 195 29.22 35.50 6.74
CA SER A 195 29.28 34.82 5.45
C SER A 195 28.93 33.33 5.52
N GLY A 196 29.30 32.65 6.61
CA GLY A 196 28.98 31.24 6.84
C GLY A 196 27.50 31.02 7.14
N VAL A 197 26.87 31.93 7.89
CA VAL A 197 25.42 31.90 8.12
C VAL A 197 24.66 31.99 6.78
N LEU A 198 25.10 32.87 5.89
CA LEU A 198 24.46 33.09 4.58
C LEU A 198 24.59 31.85 3.67
N ILE A 199 25.77 31.24 3.60
CA ILE A 199 26.03 30.00 2.83
C ILE A 199 25.21 28.83 3.38
N MET A 200 25.14 28.69 4.71
CA MET A 200 24.34 27.64 5.36
C MET A 200 22.84 27.82 5.09
N THR A 201 22.35 29.06 5.04
CA THR A 201 20.96 29.36 4.70
C THR A 201 20.64 28.94 3.27
N VAL A 202 21.54 29.21 2.32
CA VAL A 202 21.39 28.81 0.90
C VAL A 202 21.46 27.28 0.75
N CYS A 203 22.42 26.61 1.37
CA CYS A 203 22.49 25.15 1.38
C CYS A 203 21.23 24.51 1.97
N LEU A 204 20.68 25.10 3.03
CA LEU A 204 19.45 24.62 3.66
C LEU A 204 18.23 24.83 2.76
N ILE A 205 18.13 25.94 2.05
CA ILE A 205 17.08 26.19 1.05
C ILE A 205 17.18 25.20 -0.12
N VAL A 206 18.39 24.95 -0.64
CA VAL A 206 18.61 23.97 -1.71
C VAL A 206 18.26 22.56 -1.25
N TYR A 207 18.66 22.19 -0.03
CA TYR A 207 18.33 20.88 0.54
C TYR A 207 16.83 20.72 0.83
N ALA A 208 16.17 21.78 1.31
CA ALA A 208 14.72 21.83 1.48
C ALA A 208 14.01 21.66 0.14
N GLY A 209 14.46 22.38 -0.89
CA GLY A 209 13.94 22.25 -2.26
C GLY A 209 14.11 20.84 -2.82
N ALA A 210 15.28 20.24 -2.63
CA ALA A 210 15.56 18.85 -3.03
C ALA A 210 14.70 17.83 -2.27
N CYS A 211 14.46 18.04 -0.97
CA CYS A 211 13.54 17.22 -0.18
C CYS A 211 12.10 17.32 -0.70
N VAL A 212 11.62 18.52 -1.03
CA VAL A 212 10.26 18.73 -1.55
C VAL A 212 10.10 18.09 -2.94
N MET A 213 11.08 18.27 -3.83
CA MET A 213 11.05 17.64 -5.17
C MET A 213 11.15 16.11 -5.09
N GLY A 214 12.05 15.59 -4.27
CA GLY A 214 12.19 14.15 -4.07
C GLY A 214 10.89 13.53 -3.54
N ARG A 215 10.24 14.16 -2.56
CA ARG A 215 8.99 13.66 -1.99
C ARG A 215 7.83 13.72 -2.98
N ARG A 216 7.74 14.75 -3.84
CA ARG A 216 6.72 14.79 -4.89
C ARG A 216 6.85 13.63 -5.88
N MET A 217 8.07 13.29 -6.32
CA MET A 217 8.26 12.12 -7.20
C MET A 217 7.80 10.82 -6.55
N VAL A 218 8.11 10.59 -5.27
CA VAL A 218 7.67 9.38 -4.54
C VAL A 218 6.15 9.31 -4.42
N GLN A 219 5.47 10.46 -4.27
CA GLN A 219 4.03 10.52 -4.05
C GLN A 219 3.20 10.44 -5.33
N PHE A 220 3.80 10.63 -6.51
CA PHE A 220 3.12 10.48 -7.80
C PHE A 220 3.11 9.03 -8.31
N GLU A 221 3.90 8.15 -7.71
CA GLU A 221 4.04 6.75 -8.14
C GLU A 221 3.41 5.75 -7.16
N VAL A 222 2.85 6.24 -6.05
CA VAL A 222 1.95 5.52 -5.12
C VAL A 222 0.52 5.98 -5.37
#